data_AF-A0A7X9BYW4-F1
#
_entry.id   AF-A0A7X9BYW4-F1
#
_cell.length_a   1.000
_cell.length_b   1.000
_cell.length_c   1.000
_cell.angle_alpha   90.00
_cell.angle_beta   90.00
_cell.angle_gamma   90.00
#
_symmetry.space_group_name_H-M   'P 1'
#
loop_
_entity.id
_entity.type
_entity.pdbx_description
1 polymer ?
#
loop_
_entity_poly.entity_id
_entity_poly.type
_entity_poly.pdbx_seq_one_letter_code
_entity_poly.pdbx_strand_id
1 'polypeptide(L)'
;MSRSYKTLISILFGLISFVGVFFASRFDFNGFSINITWSLMLPLLVALAWGIKYGVISVVASPIIFYPFILGSYNGWASLIPSLSLLFWIIIHGYGSEKRQKSNKLVYNLYLLQFIYVIIRFVVYITLFPMFIRLNEVVTPFWNPQAYTEIEMGIVFLFVIKGIIVESILLGFCDAALLLPFVREFFNLPISSGARYNTYILSGIVLLGLCFTFAVLAIYSYISTEISFFTWILNPTEEIRVTFLCAIILFFIMGGITIRFVQRVVETQAQLRVRESQLEEALKDIQSLNEELEQRVLKRTGELQNAVSELEGFAYTISHDLRSPIRAIEGYTNFILEDYGDELNPEANEMLGHIKKICQDMNTLIHRLLEYSITSKQELVLQRVNLKDLVRSVYEELKVAHPGRNVELIIENELPIVMGEQVLLRQVLENVLS
;
A
#
# COMPACT_ATOMS: atom_id res chain seq x y z
N MET A 1 -12.85 26.81 11.63
CA MET A 1 -13.24 28.14 11.10
C MET A 1 -14.75 28.24 10.89
N SER A 2 -15.39 29.36 11.26
CA SER A 2 -16.84 29.53 11.16
C SER A 2 -17.32 29.78 9.72
N ARG A 3 -18.58 29.44 9.43
CA ARG A 3 -19.20 29.73 8.12
C ARG A 3 -19.23 31.24 7.83
N SER A 4 -19.48 32.06 8.85
CA SER A 4 -19.54 33.52 8.76
C SER A 4 -18.20 34.13 8.34
N TYR A 5 -17.08 33.63 8.88
CA TYR A 5 -15.75 34.08 8.47
C TYR A 5 -15.50 33.82 6.98
N LYS A 6 -15.79 32.60 6.51
CA LYS A 6 -15.60 32.25 5.10
C LYS A 6 -16.44 33.12 4.17
N THR A 7 -17.68 33.39 4.53
CA THR A 7 -18.57 34.28 3.75
C THR A 7 -18.02 35.71 3.71
N LEU A 8 -17.62 36.26 4.87
CA LEU A 8 -17.07 37.61 4.98
C LEU A 8 -15.82 37.78 4.11
N ILE A 9 -14.86 36.87 4.22
CA ILE A 9 -13.63 36.91 3.43
C ILE A 9 -13.94 36.73 1.93
N SER A 10 -14.88 35.86 1.57
CA SER A 10 -15.27 35.69 0.15
C SER A 10 -15.79 37.00 -0.45
N ILE A 11 -16.67 37.71 0.28
CA ILE A 11 -17.20 39.01 -0.14
C ILE A 11 -16.09 40.05 -0.24
N LEU A 12 -15.26 40.17 0.80
CA LEU A 12 -14.13 41.12 0.82
C LEU A 12 -13.17 40.86 -0.34
N PHE A 13 -12.81 39.60 -0.59
CA PHE A 13 -11.92 39.23 -1.68
C PHE A 13 -12.56 39.54 -3.03
N GLY A 14 -13.87 39.37 -3.18
CA GLY A 14 -14.61 39.78 -4.39
C GLY A 14 -14.55 41.28 -4.63
N LEU A 15 -14.80 42.08 -3.59
CA LEU A 15 -14.74 43.54 -3.66
C LEU A 15 -13.33 44.04 -3.97
N ILE A 16 -12.31 43.51 -3.28
CA ILE A 16 -10.89 43.85 -3.51
C ILE A 16 -10.48 43.43 -4.92
N SER A 17 -10.96 42.29 -5.41
CA SER A 17 -10.54 41.80 -6.72
C SER A 17 -10.95 42.76 -7.84
N PHE A 18 -12.05 43.50 -7.69
CA PHE A 18 -12.44 44.51 -8.69
C PHE A 18 -11.38 45.61 -8.87
N VAL A 19 -10.65 45.99 -7.81
CA VAL A 19 -9.55 46.96 -7.92
C VAL A 19 -8.47 46.46 -8.91
N GLY A 20 -8.21 45.15 -8.93
CA GLY A 20 -7.24 44.52 -9.83
C GLY A 20 -7.55 44.69 -11.32
N VAL A 21 -8.76 45.11 -11.68
CA VAL A 21 -9.15 45.44 -13.05
C VAL A 21 -8.34 46.64 -13.58
N PHE A 22 -8.09 47.62 -12.73
CA PHE A 22 -7.37 48.85 -13.08
C PHE A 22 -5.85 48.66 -13.10
N PHE A 23 -5.35 47.55 -12.55
CA PHE A 23 -3.94 47.20 -12.50
C PHE A 23 -3.58 46.09 -13.50
N ALA A 24 -4.31 46.02 -14.63
CA ALA A 24 -4.04 45.03 -15.66
C ALA A 24 -2.60 45.19 -16.19
N SER A 25 -1.83 44.12 -16.16
CA SER A 25 -0.48 44.11 -16.70
C SER A 25 -0.57 43.79 -18.20
N ARG A 26 -0.21 44.77 -19.04
CA ARG A 26 -0.23 44.65 -20.50
C ARG A 26 1.15 44.26 -21.03
N PHE A 27 1.17 43.29 -21.94
CA PHE A 27 2.37 42.77 -22.59
C PHE A 27 2.12 42.68 -24.08
N ASP A 28 2.86 43.46 -24.87
CA ASP A 28 2.70 43.52 -26.32
C ASP A 28 3.78 42.66 -27.02
N PHE A 29 3.36 41.82 -27.98
CA PHE A 29 4.14 40.84 -28.72
C PHE A 29 3.87 41.00 -30.23
N ASN A 30 4.68 41.76 -30.98
CA ASN A 30 4.59 41.90 -32.45
C ASN A 30 3.18 41.70 -33.08
N GLY A 31 2.22 42.54 -32.70
CA GLY A 31 0.82 42.49 -33.15
C GLY A 31 -0.19 41.79 -32.21
N PHE A 32 0.27 41.20 -31.11
CA PHE A 32 -0.52 40.46 -30.13
C PHE A 32 -0.31 40.99 -28.71
N SER A 33 -1.36 41.43 -28.02
CA SER A 33 -1.26 41.95 -26.64
C SER A 33 -1.92 41.04 -25.61
N ILE A 34 -1.22 40.64 -24.54
CA ILE A 34 -1.80 39.93 -23.39
C ILE A 34 -2.03 40.94 -22.28
N ASN A 35 -3.27 41.01 -21.79
CA ASN A 35 -3.61 41.76 -20.59
C ASN A 35 -3.92 40.78 -19.47
N ILE A 36 -3.07 40.71 -18.45
CA ILE A 36 -3.31 39.90 -17.27
C ILE A 36 -4.15 40.73 -16.29
N THR A 37 -5.41 40.35 -16.15
CA THR A 37 -6.34 40.93 -15.18
C THR A 37 -6.26 40.17 -13.86
N TRP A 38 -5.55 40.72 -12.89
CA TRP A 38 -5.34 40.14 -11.55
C TRP A 38 -6.63 40.00 -10.73
N SER A 39 -7.69 40.64 -11.19
CA SER A 39 -9.00 40.70 -10.57
C SER A 39 -9.75 39.37 -10.48
N LEU A 40 -9.29 38.32 -11.17
CA LEU A 40 -9.84 36.97 -11.07
C LEU A 40 -9.06 36.07 -10.12
N MET A 41 -7.89 36.52 -9.66
CA MET A 41 -7.01 35.72 -8.82
C MET A 41 -7.63 35.43 -7.45
N LEU A 42 -8.15 36.45 -6.76
CA LEU A 42 -8.71 36.28 -5.42
C LEU A 42 -9.97 35.40 -5.40
N PRO A 43 -10.97 35.60 -6.30
CA PRO A 43 -12.13 34.71 -6.34
C PRO A 43 -11.76 33.26 -6.68
N LEU A 44 -10.80 33.04 -7.58
CA LEU A 44 -10.30 31.70 -7.88
C LEU A 44 -9.62 31.07 -6.65
N LEU A 45 -8.80 31.84 -5.94
CA LEU A 45 -8.10 31.36 -4.75
C LEU A 45 -9.10 30.96 -3.65
N VAL A 46 -10.18 31.73 -3.47
CA VAL A 46 -11.31 31.38 -2.58
C VAL A 46 -12.00 30.09 -3.05
N ALA A 47 -12.27 29.95 -4.34
CA ALA A 47 -12.89 28.75 -4.91
C ALA A 47 -12.03 27.50 -4.69
N LEU A 48 -10.72 27.61 -4.91
CA LEU A 48 -9.77 26.53 -4.69
C LEU A 48 -9.59 26.20 -3.20
N ALA A 49 -9.69 27.18 -2.30
CA ALA A 49 -9.55 26.96 -0.87
C ALA A 49 -10.82 26.39 -0.21
N TRP A 50 -12.00 26.91 -0.55
CA TRP A 50 -13.25 26.62 0.17
C TRP A 50 -14.39 26.05 -0.69
N GLY A 51 -14.19 25.89 -1.99
CA GLY A 51 -15.15 25.24 -2.88
C GLY A 51 -16.11 26.19 -3.61
N ILE A 52 -17.12 25.60 -4.26
CA ILE A 52 -18.03 26.29 -5.21
C ILE A 52 -18.74 27.43 -4.50
N LYS A 53 -19.34 27.15 -3.33
CA LYS A 53 -20.21 28.09 -2.63
C LYS A 53 -19.50 29.42 -2.38
N TYR A 54 -18.28 29.36 -1.86
CA TYR A 54 -17.52 30.53 -1.47
C TYR A 54 -16.85 31.20 -2.67
N GLY A 55 -16.39 30.42 -3.65
CA GLY A 55 -15.93 30.94 -4.93
C GLY A 55 -17.00 31.78 -5.64
N VAL A 56 -18.21 31.25 -5.77
CA VAL A 56 -19.35 31.96 -6.38
C VAL A 56 -19.71 33.22 -5.59
N ILE A 57 -19.77 33.16 -4.26
CA ILE A 57 -19.99 34.37 -3.44
C ILE A 57 -18.93 35.43 -3.74
N SER A 58 -17.67 35.03 -3.86
CA SER A 58 -16.56 35.96 -4.14
C SER A 58 -16.66 36.59 -5.53
N VAL A 59 -16.94 35.79 -6.57
CA VAL A 59 -17.07 36.31 -7.94
C VAL A 59 -18.30 37.20 -8.09
N VAL A 60 -19.44 36.82 -7.49
CA VAL A 60 -20.69 37.59 -7.58
C VAL A 60 -20.62 38.89 -6.78
N ALA A 61 -19.94 38.88 -5.62
CA ALA A 61 -19.67 40.10 -4.87
C ALA A 61 -18.75 41.06 -5.64
N SER A 62 -17.97 40.55 -6.59
CA SER A 62 -17.14 41.36 -7.46
C SER A 62 -17.95 41.88 -8.66
N PRO A 63 -17.92 43.19 -8.95
CA PRO A 63 -18.45 43.73 -10.21
C PRO A 63 -17.76 43.18 -11.47
N ILE A 64 -16.74 42.32 -11.34
CA ILE A 64 -16.01 41.74 -12.45
C ILE A 64 -16.88 40.94 -13.43
N ILE A 65 -17.98 40.34 -12.96
CA ILE A 65 -18.93 39.67 -13.86
C ILE A 65 -19.50 40.68 -14.87
N PHE A 66 -19.66 41.95 -14.49
CA PHE A 66 -20.17 43.01 -15.37
C PHE A 66 -19.07 43.73 -16.15
N TYR A 67 -17.80 43.49 -15.84
CA TYR A 67 -16.69 44.15 -16.52
C TYR A 67 -16.67 43.99 -18.04
N PRO A 68 -17.02 42.83 -18.64
CA PRO A 68 -17.15 42.70 -20.09
C PRO A 68 -18.19 43.66 -20.70
N PHE A 69 -19.22 44.09 -19.95
CA PHE A 69 -20.19 45.08 -20.42
C PHE A 69 -19.66 46.50 -20.36
N ILE A 70 -18.72 46.77 -19.45
CA ILE A 70 -18.13 48.10 -19.25
C ILE A 70 -17.04 48.35 -20.29
N LEU A 71 -16.04 47.47 -20.40
CA LEU A 71 -14.94 47.65 -21.36
C LEU A 71 -15.21 47.06 -22.74
N GLY A 72 -16.07 46.05 -22.82
CA GLY A 72 -16.53 45.47 -24.07
C GLY A 72 -17.91 45.98 -24.45
N SER A 73 -18.26 47.23 -24.12
CA SER A 73 -19.60 47.78 -24.36
C SER A 73 -20.02 47.66 -25.83
N TYR A 74 -19.08 47.75 -26.77
CA TYR A 74 -19.32 47.56 -28.20
C TYR A 74 -19.63 46.11 -28.62
N ASN A 75 -19.41 45.11 -27.76
CA ASN A 75 -19.80 43.73 -28.04
C ASN A 75 -21.31 43.49 -27.81
N GLY A 76 -22.02 44.44 -27.18
CA GLY A 76 -23.45 44.32 -26.91
C GLY A 76 -23.78 43.06 -26.10
N TRP A 77 -24.76 42.28 -26.55
CA TRP A 77 -25.18 41.05 -25.88
C TRP A 77 -24.06 40.01 -25.78
N ALA A 78 -23.07 40.02 -26.68
CA ALA A 78 -21.96 39.06 -26.64
C ALA A 78 -21.08 39.20 -25.39
N SER A 79 -21.16 40.32 -24.67
CA SER A 79 -20.51 40.49 -23.36
C SER A 79 -21.01 39.53 -22.29
N LEU A 80 -22.19 38.91 -22.47
CA LEU A 80 -22.67 37.82 -21.61
C LEU A 80 -21.75 36.60 -21.64
N ILE A 81 -21.14 36.30 -22.79
CA ILE A 81 -20.36 35.07 -22.98
C ILE A 81 -19.11 35.07 -22.09
N PRO A 82 -18.26 36.11 -22.08
CA PRO A 82 -17.16 36.19 -21.13
C PRO A 82 -17.59 36.16 -19.66
N SER A 83 -18.66 36.86 -19.29
CA SER A 83 -19.18 36.90 -17.92
C SER A 83 -19.59 35.51 -17.41
N LEU A 84 -20.32 34.76 -18.23
CA LEU A 84 -20.74 33.39 -17.92
C LEU A 84 -19.56 32.42 -17.92
N SER A 85 -18.60 32.60 -18.84
CA SER A 85 -17.37 31.79 -18.89
C SER A 85 -16.57 31.91 -17.60
N LEU A 86 -16.39 33.14 -17.08
CA LEU A 86 -15.67 33.38 -15.83
C LEU A 86 -16.36 32.75 -14.62
N LEU A 87 -17.69 32.88 -14.54
CA LEU A 87 -18.45 32.23 -13.47
C LEU A 87 -18.34 30.70 -13.56
N PHE A 88 -18.45 30.15 -14.76
CA PHE A 88 -18.33 28.71 -15.00
C PHE A 88 -16.94 28.18 -14.65
N TRP A 89 -15.89 28.92 -14.98
CA TRP A 89 -14.51 28.61 -14.60
C TRP A 89 -14.35 28.43 -13.09
N ILE A 90 -14.92 29.37 -12.32
CA ILE A 90 -14.87 29.36 -10.87
C ILE A 90 -15.68 28.19 -10.30
N ILE A 91 -16.83 27.89 -10.89
CA ILE A 91 -17.66 26.73 -10.50
C ILE A 91 -16.90 25.42 -10.73
N ILE A 92 -16.28 25.23 -11.90
CA ILE A 92 -15.50 24.02 -12.21
C ILE A 92 -14.36 23.82 -11.21
N HIS A 93 -13.59 24.88 -10.94
CA HIS A 93 -12.43 24.77 -10.04
C HIS A 93 -12.83 24.64 -8.58
N GLY A 94 -13.91 25.29 -8.17
CA GLY A 94 -14.53 25.10 -6.86
C GLY A 94 -15.04 23.66 -6.68
N TYR A 95 -15.70 23.10 -7.70
CA TYR A 95 -16.20 21.72 -7.70
C TYR A 95 -15.04 20.74 -7.58
N GLY A 96 -13.99 20.96 -8.38
CA GLY A 96 -12.76 20.18 -8.33
C GLY A 96 -12.13 20.18 -6.95
N SER A 97 -12.09 21.35 -6.28
CA SER A 97 -11.55 21.46 -4.91
C SER A 97 -12.33 20.59 -3.91
N GLU A 98 -13.66 20.71 -3.90
CA GLU A 98 -14.51 19.94 -2.98
C GLU A 98 -14.37 18.42 -3.19
N LYS A 99 -14.21 17.98 -4.45
CA LYS A 99 -14.01 16.57 -4.78
C LYS A 99 -12.61 16.08 -4.43
N ARG A 100 -11.56 16.87 -4.67
CA ARG A 100 -10.17 16.54 -4.28
C ARG A 100 -10.00 16.36 -2.77
N GLN A 101 -10.78 17.08 -1.96
CA GLN A 101 -10.79 16.88 -0.50
C GLN A 101 -11.33 15.50 -0.09
N LYS A 102 -12.10 14.83 -0.95
CA LYS A 102 -12.74 13.54 -0.66
C LYS A 102 -12.14 12.38 -1.45
N SER A 103 -11.42 12.64 -2.55
CA SER A 103 -10.97 11.60 -3.48
C SER A 103 -9.75 12.04 -4.31
N ASN A 104 -8.77 11.15 -4.46
CA ASN A 104 -7.57 11.37 -5.27
C ASN A 104 -7.71 10.92 -6.75
N LYS A 105 -8.94 10.77 -7.26
CA LYS A 105 -9.16 10.36 -8.66
C LYS A 105 -8.62 11.41 -9.64
N LEU A 106 -7.98 10.94 -10.73
CA LEU A 106 -7.39 11.79 -11.76
C LEU A 106 -8.39 12.78 -12.38
N VAL A 107 -9.66 12.39 -12.51
CA VAL A 107 -10.74 13.24 -13.07
C VAL A 107 -10.95 14.56 -12.32
N TYR A 108 -10.51 14.66 -11.06
CA TYR A 108 -10.59 15.88 -10.25
C TYR A 108 -9.26 16.65 -10.23
N ASN A 109 -8.26 16.24 -11.00
CA ASN A 109 -7.00 16.96 -11.12
C ASN A 109 -7.25 18.39 -11.62
N LEU A 110 -6.57 19.36 -11.00
CA LEU A 110 -6.74 20.78 -11.26
C LEU A 110 -6.52 21.14 -12.74
N TYR A 111 -5.45 20.63 -13.34
CA TYR A 111 -5.05 20.93 -14.72
C TYR A 111 -5.88 20.17 -15.74
N LEU A 112 -6.37 18.97 -15.39
CA LEU A 112 -7.31 18.24 -16.24
C LEU A 112 -8.66 18.97 -16.32
N LEU A 113 -9.17 19.49 -15.20
CA LEU A 113 -10.38 20.31 -15.18
C LEU A 113 -10.19 21.62 -15.97
N GLN A 114 -9.00 22.23 -15.89
CA GLN A 114 -8.65 23.38 -16.73
C GLN A 114 -8.68 23.03 -18.21
N PHE A 115 -8.11 21.89 -18.60
CA PHE A 115 -8.11 21.44 -19.99
C PHE A 115 -9.55 21.21 -20.51
N ILE A 116 -10.40 20.55 -19.72
CA ILE A 116 -11.82 20.36 -20.06
C ILE A 116 -12.54 21.71 -20.21
N TYR A 117 -12.32 22.63 -19.27
CA TYR A 117 -12.88 23.98 -19.34
C TYR A 117 -12.42 24.72 -20.61
N VAL A 118 -11.13 24.64 -20.97
CA VAL A 118 -10.57 25.27 -22.18
C VAL A 118 -11.28 24.77 -23.44
N ILE A 119 -11.56 23.46 -23.55
CA ILE A 119 -12.31 22.90 -24.68
C ILE A 119 -13.73 23.46 -24.73
N ILE A 120 -14.45 23.42 -23.60
CA ILE A 120 -15.83 23.93 -23.51
C ILE A 120 -15.85 25.41 -23.88
N ARG A 121 -14.94 26.18 -23.32
CA ARG A 121 -14.81 27.62 -23.56
C ARG A 121 -14.53 27.91 -25.03
N PHE A 122 -13.59 27.18 -25.65
CA PHE A 122 -13.27 27.34 -27.07
C PHE A 122 -14.53 27.16 -27.92
N VAL A 123 -15.27 26.06 -27.71
CA VAL A 123 -16.52 25.77 -28.44
C VAL A 123 -17.57 26.85 -28.19
N VAL A 124 -17.79 27.25 -26.93
CA VAL A 124 -18.76 28.28 -26.55
C VAL A 124 -18.46 29.61 -27.22
N TYR A 125 -17.20 30.04 -27.23
CA TYR A 125 -16.84 31.32 -27.83
C TYR A 125 -16.93 31.30 -29.35
N ILE A 126 -16.45 30.27 -30.05
CA ILE A 126 -16.51 30.26 -31.52
C ILE A 126 -17.94 30.12 -32.05
N THR A 127 -18.86 29.59 -31.25
CA THR A 127 -20.28 29.39 -31.63
C THR A 127 -21.18 30.51 -31.14
N LEU A 128 -21.23 30.75 -29.83
CA LEU A 128 -22.18 31.66 -29.20
C LEU A 128 -21.74 33.12 -29.29
N PHE A 129 -20.43 33.41 -29.26
CA PHE A 129 -19.98 34.80 -29.31
C PHE A 129 -20.38 35.51 -30.62
N PRO A 130 -20.11 34.97 -31.84
CA PRO A 130 -20.60 35.56 -33.08
C PRO A 130 -22.13 35.57 -33.19
N MET A 131 -22.80 34.56 -32.64
CA MET A 131 -24.26 34.49 -32.62
C MET A 131 -24.86 35.65 -31.81
N PHE A 132 -24.29 35.97 -30.65
CA PHE A 132 -24.74 37.08 -29.80
C PHE A 132 -24.34 38.44 -30.36
N ILE A 133 -23.26 38.52 -31.14
CA ILE A 133 -22.93 39.73 -31.92
C ILE A 133 -24.02 40.00 -32.95
N ARG A 134 -24.43 38.98 -33.72
CA ARG A 134 -25.56 39.11 -34.68
C ARG A 134 -26.89 39.44 -34.01
N LEU A 135 -27.10 38.97 -32.78
CA LEU A 135 -28.29 39.32 -32.00
C LEU A 135 -28.43 40.83 -31.78
N ASN A 136 -27.34 41.59 -31.78
CA ASN A 136 -27.38 43.05 -31.63
C ASN A 136 -28.16 43.75 -32.76
N GLU A 137 -28.25 43.14 -33.95
CA GLU A 137 -29.02 43.64 -35.09
C GLU A 137 -30.54 43.49 -34.86
N VAL A 138 -30.95 42.36 -34.27
CA VAL A 138 -32.36 42.03 -34.02
C VAL A 138 -32.87 42.67 -32.72
N VAL A 139 -32.03 42.67 -31.68
CA VAL A 139 -32.33 43.20 -30.36
C VAL A 139 -31.23 44.16 -29.98
N THR A 140 -31.43 45.44 -30.24
CA THR A 140 -30.43 46.47 -29.94
C THR A 140 -30.16 46.56 -28.43
N PRO A 141 -28.90 46.45 -27.97
CA PRO A 141 -28.57 46.55 -26.55
C PRO A 141 -28.92 47.92 -26.00
N PHE A 142 -29.75 47.99 -24.97
CA PHE A 142 -30.23 49.26 -24.41
C PHE A 142 -29.11 50.11 -23.77
N TRP A 143 -28.01 49.48 -23.35
CA TRP A 143 -26.85 50.17 -22.77
C TRP A 143 -25.83 50.64 -23.83
N ASN A 144 -25.87 50.08 -25.04
CA ASN A 144 -25.05 50.55 -26.15
C ASN A 144 -25.71 50.23 -27.51
N PRO A 145 -26.46 51.19 -28.07
CA PRO A 145 -27.10 51.03 -29.36
C PRO A 145 -26.12 50.93 -30.55
N GLN A 146 -24.85 51.32 -30.36
CA GLN A 146 -23.80 51.26 -31.38
C GLN A 146 -22.96 49.97 -31.29
N ALA A 147 -23.47 48.93 -30.63
CA ALA A 147 -22.78 47.65 -30.55
C ALA A 147 -22.59 47.03 -31.94
N TYR A 148 -21.46 46.34 -32.12
CA TYR A 148 -21.14 45.63 -33.35
C TYR A 148 -22.20 44.57 -33.64
N THR A 149 -22.64 44.49 -34.89
CA THR A 149 -23.58 43.48 -35.39
C THR A 149 -22.87 42.32 -36.10
N GLU A 150 -21.60 42.51 -36.44
CA GLU A 150 -20.75 41.51 -37.07
C GLU A 150 -19.36 41.52 -36.43
N ILE A 151 -18.66 40.38 -36.49
CA ILE A 151 -17.30 40.24 -36.00
C ILE A 151 -16.51 39.26 -36.86
N GLU A 152 -15.26 39.60 -37.16
CA GLU A 152 -14.36 38.71 -37.86
C GLU A 152 -13.95 37.54 -36.97
N MET A 153 -13.96 36.33 -37.51
CA MET A 153 -13.59 35.12 -36.75
C MET A 153 -12.14 35.18 -36.22
N GLY A 154 -11.22 35.84 -36.92
CA GLY A 154 -9.85 36.05 -36.45
C GLY A 154 -9.79 36.76 -35.08
N ILE A 155 -10.66 37.77 -34.88
CA ILE A 155 -10.77 38.51 -33.62
C ILE A 155 -11.35 37.61 -32.51
N VAL A 156 -12.33 36.77 -32.85
CA VAL A 156 -12.92 35.81 -31.89
C VAL A 156 -11.86 34.80 -31.43
N PHE A 157 -11.09 34.22 -32.36
CA PHE A 157 -9.99 33.33 -32.01
C PHE A 157 -8.95 34.01 -31.13
N LEU A 158 -8.61 35.26 -31.43
CA LEU A 158 -7.69 36.06 -30.63
C LEU A 158 -8.19 36.22 -29.18
N PHE A 159 -9.47 36.55 -28.97
CA PHE A 159 -10.07 36.66 -27.64
C PHE A 159 -10.01 35.34 -26.86
N VAL A 160 -10.30 34.23 -27.54
CA VAL A 160 -10.28 32.89 -26.94
C VAL A 160 -8.87 32.51 -26.48
N ILE A 161 -7.89 32.64 -27.37
CA ILE A 161 -6.49 32.30 -27.09
C ILE A 161 -5.96 33.15 -25.94
N LYS A 162 -6.16 34.48 -25.98
CA LYS A 162 -5.72 35.39 -24.92
C LYS A 162 -6.27 34.98 -23.57
N GLY A 163 -7.57 34.70 -23.48
CA GLY A 163 -8.14 34.29 -22.21
C GLY A 163 -7.64 32.92 -21.73
N ILE A 164 -7.40 31.94 -22.62
CA ILE A 164 -6.92 30.61 -22.23
C ILE A 164 -5.56 30.75 -21.54
N ILE A 165 -4.68 31.58 -22.11
CA ILE A 165 -3.36 31.86 -21.56
C ILE A 165 -3.51 32.51 -20.17
N VAL A 166 -4.30 33.59 -20.07
CA VAL A 166 -4.49 34.33 -18.81
C VAL A 166 -5.07 33.45 -17.71
N GLU A 167 -6.14 32.71 -17.98
CA GLU A 167 -6.79 31.83 -17.01
C GLU A 167 -5.84 30.70 -16.56
N SER A 168 -5.03 30.14 -17.47
CA SER A 168 -4.08 29.09 -17.12
C SER A 168 -2.92 29.61 -16.25
N ILE A 169 -2.43 30.83 -16.53
CA ILE A 169 -1.42 31.50 -15.70
C ILE A 169 -1.98 31.76 -14.30
N LEU A 170 -3.18 32.36 -14.21
CA LEU A 170 -3.82 32.66 -12.94
C LEU A 170 -4.09 31.39 -12.11
N LEU A 171 -4.50 30.30 -12.76
CA LEU A 171 -4.68 29.01 -12.11
C LEU A 171 -3.38 28.50 -11.50
N GLY A 172 -2.29 28.51 -12.28
CA GLY A 172 -0.97 28.10 -11.80
C GLY A 172 -0.48 28.96 -10.64
N PHE A 173 -0.72 30.27 -10.69
CA PHE A 173 -0.38 31.18 -9.61
C PHE A 173 -1.17 30.89 -8.33
N CYS A 174 -2.50 30.71 -8.43
CA CYS A 174 -3.32 30.37 -7.27
C CYS A 174 -2.98 28.99 -6.69
N ASP A 175 -2.69 28.01 -7.53
CA ASP A 175 -2.23 26.68 -7.11
C ASP A 175 -0.91 26.77 -6.34
N ALA A 176 0.07 27.50 -6.87
CA ALA A 176 1.33 27.76 -6.19
C ALA A 176 1.14 28.53 -4.87
N ALA A 177 0.30 29.57 -4.87
CA ALA A 177 0.01 30.35 -3.67
C ALA A 177 -0.58 29.49 -2.55
N LEU A 178 -1.45 28.52 -2.87
CA LEU A 178 -2.03 27.58 -1.91
C LEU A 178 -1.04 26.53 -1.35
N LEU A 179 0.18 26.47 -1.88
CA LEU A 179 1.27 25.69 -1.29
C LEU A 179 1.97 26.46 -0.17
N LEU A 180 1.86 27.80 -0.14
CA LEU A 180 2.54 28.65 0.84
C LEU A 180 1.88 28.54 2.22
N PRO A 181 2.63 28.47 3.34
CA PRO A 181 2.07 28.15 4.65
C PRO A 181 1.19 29.27 5.18
N PHE A 182 1.61 30.53 5.01
CA PHE A 182 0.83 31.69 5.44
C PHE A 182 -0.50 31.77 4.69
N VAL A 183 -0.54 31.39 3.41
CA VAL A 183 -1.80 31.32 2.64
C VAL A 183 -2.66 30.19 3.17
N ARG A 184 -2.10 28.98 3.37
CA ARG A 184 -2.85 27.85 3.94
C ARG A 184 -3.38 28.16 5.34
N GLU A 185 -2.58 28.81 6.17
CA GLU A 185 -2.94 29.25 7.52
C GLU A 185 -4.08 30.26 7.49
N PHE A 186 -3.98 31.29 6.64
CA PHE A 186 -5.05 32.26 6.42
C PHE A 186 -6.36 31.58 6.00
N PHE A 187 -6.30 30.59 5.10
CA PHE A 187 -7.48 29.82 4.67
C PHE A 187 -7.89 28.70 5.65
N ASN A 188 -7.15 28.51 6.74
CA ASN A 188 -7.29 27.43 7.71
C ASN A 188 -7.33 26.04 7.05
N LEU A 189 -6.40 25.80 6.12
CA LEU A 189 -6.17 24.55 5.41
C LEU A 189 -5.11 23.69 6.14
N PRO A 190 -5.19 22.35 6.06
CA PRO A 190 -4.22 21.49 6.73
C PRO A 190 -2.81 21.72 6.18
N ILE A 191 -1.83 21.89 7.06
CA ILE A 191 -0.40 21.99 6.72
C ILE A 191 0.23 20.65 7.12
N SER A 192 0.82 19.91 6.18
CA SER A 192 1.50 18.67 6.54
C SER A 192 2.68 18.98 7.46
N SER A 193 2.93 18.13 8.47
CA SER A 193 3.98 18.35 9.48
C SER A 193 5.38 18.47 8.85
N GLY A 194 5.63 17.77 7.74
CA GLY A 194 6.85 17.90 6.93
C GLY A 194 6.91 19.14 6.03
N ALA A 195 5.80 19.81 5.76
CA ALA A 195 5.77 21.04 4.96
C ALA A 195 6.18 22.26 5.78
N ARG A 196 5.94 22.30 7.10
CA ARG A 196 6.15 23.54 7.87
C ARG A 196 7.59 24.05 7.83
N TYR A 197 8.59 23.17 7.88
CA TYR A 197 10.02 23.55 7.79
C TYR A 197 10.50 23.70 6.33
N ASN A 198 10.10 22.76 5.47
CA ASN A 198 10.52 22.76 4.07
C ASN A 198 9.90 23.91 3.27
N THR A 199 8.71 24.37 3.64
CA THR A 199 8.03 25.43 2.88
C THR A 199 8.57 26.82 3.20
N TYR A 200 9.10 27.12 4.40
CA TYR A 200 9.85 28.38 4.61
C TYR A 200 11.13 28.40 3.79
N ILE A 201 11.87 27.29 3.76
CA ILE A 201 13.08 27.14 2.93
C ILE A 201 12.72 27.28 1.45
N LEU A 202 11.68 26.57 0.98
CA LEU A 202 11.21 26.67 -0.41
C LEU A 202 10.70 28.06 -0.77
N SER A 203 9.95 28.72 0.12
CA SER A 203 9.48 30.10 -0.08
C SER A 203 10.66 31.07 -0.13
N GLY A 204 11.69 30.83 0.68
CA GLY A 204 12.96 31.57 0.65
C GLY A 204 13.73 31.35 -0.65
N ILE A 205 13.84 30.12 -1.15
CA ILE A 205 14.47 29.80 -2.44
C ILE A 205 13.69 30.45 -3.59
N VAL A 206 12.35 30.43 -3.53
CA VAL A 206 11.47 31.11 -4.48
C VAL A 206 11.71 32.62 -4.43
N LEU A 207 11.73 33.24 -3.26
CA LEU A 207 11.98 34.68 -3.14
C LEU A 207 13.39 35.06 -3.63
N LEU A 208 14.42 34.30 -3.24
CA LEU A 208 15.80 34.50 -3.66
C LEU A 208 15.97 34.33 -5.17
N GLY A 209 15.32 33.35 -5.77
CA GLY A 209 15.36 33.13 -7.22
C GLY A 209 14.65 34.24 -8.01
N LEU A 210 13.54 34.80 -7.50
CA LEU A 210 12.93 36.01 -8.06
C LEU A 210 13.89 37.20 -7.98
N CYS A 211 14.47 37.44 -6.81
CA CYS A 211 15.45 38.52 -6.61
C CYS A 211 16.68 38.35 -7.52
N PHE A 212 17.17 37.13 -7.68
CA PHE A 212 18.30 36.82 -8.56
C PHE A 212 17.95 37.07 -10.03
N THR A 213 16.78 36.60 -10.47
CA THR A 213 16.30 36.84 -11.85
C THR A 213 16.12 38.34 -12.11
N PHE A 214 15.62 39.07 -11.11
CA PHE A 214 15.49 40.53 -11.14
C PHE A 214 16.84 41.22 -11.30
N ALA A 215 17.86 40.78 -10.54
CA ALA A 215 19.21 41.30 -10.61
C ALA A 215 19.86 41.02 -11.99
N VAL A 216 19.69 39.81 -12.52
CA VAL A 216 20.25 39.44 -13.83
C VAL A 216 19.62 40.26 -14.96
N LEU A 217 18.29 40.42 -14.97
CA LEU A 217 17.60 41.22 -15.99
C LEU A 217 17.97 42.71 -15.90
N ALA A 218 18.12 43.25 -14.68
CA ALA A 218 18.59 44.60 -14.46
C ALA A 218 20.01 44.83 -14.99
N ILE A 219 20.93 43.88 -14.72
CA ILE A 219 22.31 43.93 -15.22
C ILE A 219 22.34 43.83 -16.74
N TYR A 220 21.58 42.89 -17.32
CA TYR A 220 21.49 42.73 -18.77
C TYR A 220 20.98 44.01 -19.45
N SER A 221 19.96 44.66 -18.89
CA SER A 221 19.45 45.92 -19.43
C SER A 221 20.46 47.05 -19.29
N TYR A 222 21.17 47.15 -18.16
CA TYR A 222 22.21 48.16 -17.99
C TYR A 222 23.32 47.99 -19.03
N ILE A 223 23.77 46.76 -19.28
CA ILE A 223 24.82 46.45 -20.27
C ILE A 223 24.33 46.71 -21.70
N SER A 224 23.09 46.34 -22.02
CA SER A 224 22.59 46.35 -23.39
C SER A 224 22.05 47.72 -23.83
N THR A 225 21.51 48.50 -22.91
CA THR A 225 20.78 49.75 -23.23
C THR A 225 21.24 50.97 -22.41
N GLU A 226 22.24 50.83 -21.52
CA GLU A 226 22.73 51.87 -20.59
C GLU A 226 21.64 52.48 -19.67
N ILE A 227 20.52 51.79 -19.50
CA ILE A 227 19.42 52.25 -18.65
C ILE A 227 19.75 51.90 -17.20
N SER A 228 19.70 52.88 -16.31
CA SER A 228 19.96 52.67 -14.88
C SER A 228 18.85 51.81 -14.24
N PHE A 229 19.19 51.03 -13.22
CA PHE A 229 18.24 50.16 -12.52
C PHE A 229 16.93 50.84 -12.10
N PHE A 230 16.99 52.07 -11.58
CA PHE A 230 15.81 52.80 -11.13
C PHE A 230 14.92 53.23 -12.30
N THR A 231 15.52 53.68 -13.41
CA THR A 231 14.75 54.04 -14.62
C THR A 231 14.18 52.80 -15.30
N TRP A 232 14.91 51.69 -15.27
CA TRP A 232 14.48 50.38 -15.74
C TRP A 232 13.23 49.86 -15.01
N ILE A 233 13.17 50.01 -13.68
CA ILE A 233 11.99 49.65 -12.87
C ILE A 233 10.80 50.58 -13.17
N LEU A 234 11.05 51.90 -13.17
CA LEU A 234 9.98 52.88 -13.18
C LEU A 234 9.35 53.05 -14.56
N ASN A 235 10.08 52.73 -15.64
CA ASN A 235 9.60 52.91 -17.00
C ASN A 235 10.19 51.86 -17.97
N PRO A 236 9.82 50.58 -17.82
CA PRO A 236 10.36 49.49 -18.64
C PRO A 236 9.88 49.56 -20.10
N THR A 237 10.77 49.24 -21.04
CA THR A 237 10.39 49.06 -22.46
C THR A 237 9.49 47.83 -22.65
N GLU A 238 8.80 47.71 -23.79
CA GLU A 238 7.92 46.56 -24.09
C GLU A 238 8.66 45.21 -24.02
N GLU A 239 9.84 45.10 -24.64
CA GLU A 239 10.65 43.87 -24.61
C GLU A 239 11.03 43.47 -23.18
N ILE A 240 11.35 44.46 -22.33
CA ILE A 240 11.67 44.24 -20.92
C ILE A 240 10.43 43.75 -20.17
N ARG A 241 9.24 44.35 -20.38
CA ARG A 241 7.99 43.91 -19.76
C ARG A 241 7.66 42.47 -20.11
N VAL A 242 7.79 42.10 -21.38
CA VAL A 242 7.55 40.72 -21.85
C VAL A 242 8.53 39.75 -21.21
N THR A 243 9.83 40.05 -21.27
CA THR A 243 10.87 39.20 -20.68
C THR A 243 10.66 39.01 -19.18
N PHE A 244 10.28 40.09 -18.50
CA PHE A 244 9.97 40.09 -17.08
C PHE A 244 8.76 39.21 -16.74
N LEU A 245 7.67 39.30 -17.51
CA LEU A 245 6.51 38.45 -17.31
C LEU A 245 6.85 36.98 -17.54
N CYS A 246 7.54 36.67 -18.64
CA CYS A 246 7.95 35.30 -18.96
C CYS A 246 8.82 34.73 -17.83
N ALA A 247 9.75 35.52 -17.31
CA ALA A 247 10.58 35.15 -16.17
C ALA A 247 9.76 34.86 -14.91
N ILE A 248 8.81 35.73 -14.55
CA ILE A 248 7.91 35.51 -13.40
C ILE A 248 7.08 34.24 -13.59
N ILE A 249 6.45 34.07 -14.75
CA ILE A 249 5.61 32.89 -15.04
C ILE A 249 6.44 31.61 -14.92
N LEU A 250 7.60 31.55 -15.59
CA LEU A 250 8.50 30.40 -15.52
C LEU A 250 8.93 30.13 -14.08
N PHE A 251 9.20 31.18 -13.32
CA PHE A 251 9.61 31.06 -11.93
C PHE A 251 8.52 30.46 -11.04
N PHE A 252 7.27 30.93 -11.15
CA PHE A 252 6.16 30.36 -10.38
C PHE A 252 5.86 28.91 -10.79
N ILE A 253 5.96 28.58 -12.09
CA ILE A 253 5.80 27.21 -12.57
C ILE A 253 6.89 26.31 -11.98
N MET A 254 8.16 26.69 -12.13
CA MET A 254 9.30 25.90 -11.64
C MET A 254 9.30 25.80 -10.12
N GLY A 255 8.99 26.89 -9.42
CA GLY A 255 8.83 26.92 -7.97
C GLY A 255 7.72 25.99 -7.49
N GLY A 256 6.55 26.03 -8.13
CA GLY A 256 5.43 25.13 -7.83
C GLY A 256 5.76 23.65 -8.06
N ILE A 257 6.43 23.32 -9.18
CA ILE A 257 6.91 21.96 -9.46
C ILE A 257 7.90 21.50 -8.39
N THR A 258 8.87 22.35 -8.05
CA THR A 258 9.89 22.06 -7.05
C THR A 258 9.27 21.84 -5.68
N ILE A 259 8.35 22.72 -5.24
CA ILE A 259 7.64 22.58 -3.97
C ILE A 259 6.88 21.25 -3.92
N ARG A 260 6.14 20.90 -4.98
CA ARG A 260 5.39 19.63 -5.03
C ARG A 260 6.28 18.41 -5.02
N PHE A 261 7.40 18.46 -5.74
CA PHE A 261 8.38 17.38 -5.75
C PHE A 261 8.97 17.17 -4.35
N VAL A 262 9.43 18.25 -3.71
CA VAL A 262 9.99 18.19 -2.36
C VAL A 262 8.95 17.72 -1.34
N GLN A 263 7.72 18.25 -1.39
CA GLN A 263 6.62 17.80 -0.53
C GLN A 263 6.39 16.29 -0.69
N ARG A 264 6.34 15.79 -1.93
CA ARG A 264 6.13 14.36 -2.20
C ARG A 264 7.27 13.49 -1.67
N VAL A 265 8.52 13.92 -1.83
CA VAL A 265 9.69 13.21 -1.29
C VAL A 265 9.61 13.13 0.23
N VAL A 266 9.32 14.25 0.89
CA VAL A 266 9.23 14.34 2.36
C VAL A 266 8.08 13.48 2.91
N GLU A 267 6.91 13.53 2.29
CA GLU A 267 5.76 12.70 2.67
C GLU A 267 6.07 11.21 2.50
N THR A 268 6.74 10.84 1.40
CA THR A 268 7.16 9.46 1.15
C THR A 268 8.16 8.98 2.19
N GLN A 269 9.14 9.80 2.55
CA GLN A 269 10.11 9.46 3.61
C GLN A 269 9.44 9.31 4.99
N ALA A 270 8.48 10.18 5.32
CA ALA A 270 7.74 10.07 6.57
C ALA A 270 6.93 8.76 6.62
N GLN A 271 6.28 8.37 5.52
CA GLN A 271 5.56 7.10 5.43
C GLN A 271 6.49 5.89 5.54
N LEU A 272 7.67 5.94 4.93
CA LEU A 272 8.66 4.87 5.03
C LEU A 272 9.12 4.65 6.46
N ARG A 273 9.43 5.72 7.21
CA ARG A 273 9.83 5.61 8.63
C ARG A 273 8.77 4.95 9.50
N VAL A 274 7.49 5.29 9.27
CA VAL A 274 6.37 4.65 10.01
C VAL A 274 6.31 3.15 9.68
N ARG A 275 6.47 2.78 8.41
CA ARG A 275 6.49 1.36 8.00
C ARG A 275 7.69 0.60 8.54
N GLU A 276 8.88 1.22 8.57
CA GLU A 276 10.09 0.63 9.17
C GLU A 276 9.86 0.33 10.65
N SER A 277 9.34 1.28 11.42
CA SER A 277 9.02 1.06 12.84
C SER A 277 7.99 -0.06 13.06
N GLN A 278 6.98 -0.16 12.19
CA GLN A 278 5.99 -1.26 12.27
C GLN A 278 6.62 -2.62 11.95
N LEU A 279 7.56 -2.66 10.99
CA LEU A 279 8.26 -3.89 10.62
C LEU A 279 9.17 -4.35 11.75
N GLU A 280 9.89 -3.42 12.40
CA GLU A 280 10.74 -3.72 13.56
C GLU A 280 9.93 -4.29 14.73
N GLU A 281 8.76 -3.71 15.02
CA GLU A 281 7.85 -4.22 16.06
C GLU A 281 7.35 -5.63 15.73
N ALA A 282 6.87 -5.85 14.50
CA ALA A 282 6.41 -7.17 14.07
C ALA A 282 7.53 -8.24 14.10
N LEU A 283 8.76 -7.87 13.75
CA LEU A 283 9.92 -8.79 13.84
C LEU A 283 10.21 -9.18 15.29
N LYS A 284 10.12 -8.23 16.22
CA LYS A 284 10.31 -8.49 17.65
C LYS A 284 9.22 -9.43 18.20
N ASP A 285 7.97 -9.23 17.78
CA ASP A 285 6.85 -10.09 18.17
C ASP A 285 7.05 -11.52 17.65
N ILE A 286 7.44 -11.69 16.38
CA ILE A 286 7.75 -13.01 15.80
C ILE A 286 8.89 -13.69 16.55
N GLN A 287 9.96 -12.96 16.91
CA GLN A 287 11.08 -13.51 17.69
C GLN A 287 10.60 -14.02 19.05
N SER A 288 9.84 -13.21 19.80
CA SER A 288 9.31 -13.61 21.12
C SER A 288 8.37 -14.82 21.02
N LEU A 289 7.54 -14.88 19.97
CA LEU A 289 6.62 -15.99 19.74
C LEU A 289 7.38 -17.29 19.40
N ASN A 290 8.46 -17.19 18.61
CA ASN A 290 9.32 -18.32 18.30
C ASN A 290 10.02 -18.85 19.56
N GLU A 291 10.58 -17.96 20.40
CA GLU A 291 11.20 -18.35 21.68
C GLU A 291 10.20 -19.05 22.59
N GLU A 292 8.97 -18.52 22.70
CA GLU A 292 7.92 -19.14 23.50
C GLU A 292 7.49 -20.51 22.93
N LEU A 293 7.40 -20.63 21.61
CA LEU A 293 7.08 -21.87 20.93
C LEU A 293 8.17 -22.92 21.16
N GLU A 294 9.43 -22.56 21.03
CA GLU A 294 10.57 -23.44 21.31
C GLU A 294 10.55 -23.94 22.77
N GLN A 295 10.29 -23.05 23.74
CA GLN A 295 10.13 -23.42 25.15
C GLN A 295 8.97 -24.40 25.36
N ARG A 296 7.82 -24.17 24.72
CA ARG A 296 6.67 -25.09 24.79
C ARG A 296 6.99 -26.44 24.15
N VAL A 297 7.67 -26.46 23.00
CA VAL A 297 8.10 -27.69 22.33
C VAL A 297 9.06 -28.48 23.22
N LEU A 298 10.07 -27.83 23.80
CA LEU A 298 11.01 -28.48 24.71
C LEU A 298 10.29 -29.07 25.94
N LYS A 299 9.40 -28.29 26.55
CA LYS A 299 8.61 -28.75 27.70
C LYS A 299 7.74 -29.97 27.36
N ARG A 300 6.99 -29.91 26.25
CA ARG A 300 6.13 -31.01 25.79
C ARG A 300 6.92 -32.25 25.41
N THR A 301 8.08 -32.07 24.79
CA THR A 301 8.97 -33.18 24.43
C THR A 301 9.50 -33.85 25.70
N GLY A 302 9.89 -33.09 26.71
CA GLY A 302 10.30 -33.62 28.01
C GLY A 302 9.16 -34.34 28.75
N GLU A 303 7.95 -33.76 28.78
CA GLU A 303 6.76 -34.41 29.36
C GLU A 303 6.46 -35.75 28.66
N LEU A 304 6.55 -35.79 27.33
CA LEU A 304 6.33 -37.02 26.56
C LEU A 304 7.41 -38.07 26.85
N GLN A 305 8.69 -37.68 26.88
CA GLN A 305 9.79 -38.59 27.20
C GLN A 305 9.65 -39.18 28.60
N ASN A 306 9.23 -38.38 29.58
CA ASN A 306 8.95 -38.85 30.94
C ASN A 306 7.77 -39.83 30.96
N ALA A 307 6.65 -39.51 30.30
CA ALA A 307 5.49 -40.40 30.23
C ALA A 307 5.82 -41.73 29.53
N VAL A 308 6.61 -41.70 28.46
CA VAL A 308 7.13 -42.92 27.81
C VAL A 308 7.96 -43.74 28.79
N SER A 309 8.88 -43.11 29.53
CA SER A 309 9.72 -43.81 30.51
C SER A 309 8.92 -44.39 31.70
N GLU A 310 7.85 -43.71 32.14
CA GLU A 310 6.95 -44.22 33.18
C GLU A 310 6.15 -45.43 32.70
N LEU A 311 5.64 -45.39 31.47
CA LEU A 311 4.94 -46.52 30.85
C LEU A 311 5.86 -47.74 30.71
N GLU A 312 7.11 -47.54 30.29
CA GLU A 312 8.13 -48.59 30.23
C GLU A 312 8.38 -49.24 31.60
N GLY A 313 8.58 -48.43 32.65
CA GLY A 313 8.80 -48.92 34.01
C GLY A 313 7.59 -49.66 34.59
N PHE A 314 6.38 -49.19 34.28
CA PHE A 314 5.14 -49.84 34.65
C PHE A 314 4.97 -51.20 33.96
N ALA A 315 5.21 -51.27 32.65
CA ALA A 315 5.14 -52.51 31.88
C ALA A 315 6.15 -53.56 32.39
N TYR A 316 7.37 -53.13 32.76
CA TYR A 316 8.36 -54.01 33.37
C TYR A 316 7.89 -54.58 34.71
N THR A 317 7.40 -53.72 35.60
CA THR A 317 6.94 -54.10 36.95
C THR A 317 5.78 -55.09 36.87
N ILE A 318 4.74 -54.80 36.08
CA ILE A 318 3.59 -55.72 35.90
C ILE A 318 4.03 -57.06 35.30
N SER A 319 4.91 -57.04 34.30
CA SER A 319 5.38 -58.28 33.66
C SER A 319 6.13 -59.17 34.66
N HIS A 320 6.93 -58.57 35.56
CA HIS A 320 7.59 -59.29 36.64
C HIS A 320 6.58 -59.88 37.63
N ASP A 321 5.62 -59.08 38.07
CA ASP A 321 4.63 -59.47 39.08
C ASP A 321 3.67 -60.54 38.57
N LEU A 322 3.33 -60.55 37.28
CA LEU A 322 2.53 -61.60 36.65
C LEU A 322 3.30 -62.91 36.46
N ARG A 323 4.63 -62.86 36.32
CA ARG A 323 5.45 -64.06 36.09
C ARG A 323 5.55 -64.94 37.34
N SER A 324 5.55 -64.34 38.53
CA SER A 324 5.63 -65.05 39.81
C SER A 324 4.48 -66.06 40.01
N PRO A 325 3.19 -65.66 39.94
CA PRO A 325 2.08 -66.59 40.09
C PRO A 325 2.00 -67.61 38.94
N ILE A 326 2.32 -67.24 37.70
CA ILE A 326 2.33 -68.18 36.56
C ILE A 326 3.37 -69.29 36.76
N ARG A 327 4.59 -68.92 37.20
CA ARG A 327 5.64 -69.90 37.54
C ARG A 327 5.23 -70.81 38.69
N ALA A 328 4.53 -70.28 39.70
CA ALA A 328 4.03 -71.10 40.79
C ALA A 328 3.00 -72.12 40.30
N ILE A 329 2.03 -71.70 39.47
CA ILE A 329 1.03 -72.61 38.86
C ILE A 329 1.71 -73.66 37.99
N GLU A 330 2.65 -73.26 37.13
CA GLU A 330 3.42 -74.19 36.29
C GLU A 330 4.23 -75.19 37.14
N GLY A 331 4.89 -74.71 38.21
CA GLY A 331 5.65 -75.55 39.15
C GLY A 331 4.78 -76.57 39.86
N TYR A 332 3.65 -76.17 40.44
CA TYR A 332 2.70 -77.10 41.07
C TYR A 332 2.13 -78.11 40.07
N THR A 333 1.83 -77.65 38.86
CA THR A 333 1.33 -78.53 37.79
C THR A 333 2.39 -79.57 37.40
N ASN A 334 3.66 -79.18 37.29
CA ASN A 334 4.78 -80.10 37.03
C ASN A 334 4.99 -81.08 38.19
N PHE A 335 4.99 -80.62 39.45
CA PHE A 335 5.13 -81.50 40.61
C PHE A 335 4.04 -82.58 40.63
N ILE A 336 2.78 -82.22 40.36
CA ILE A 336 1.67 -83.19 40.34
C ILE A 336 1.83 -84.18 39.17
N LEU A 337 2.21 -83.70 37.99
CA LEU A 337 2.43 -84.56 36.81
C LEU A 337 3.62 -85.50 36.99
N GLU A 338 4.70 -85.06 37.65
CA GLU A 338 5.92 -85.86 37.87
C GLU A 338 5.75 -86.89 38.99
N ASP A 339 5.19 -86.50 40.15
CA ASP A 339 5.11 -87.37 41.32
C ASP A 339 3.88 -88.29 41.32
N TYR A 340 2.78 -87.87 40.69
CA TYR A 340 1.49 -88.59 40.75
C TYR A 340 0.88 -88.89 39.37
N GLY A 341 1.56 -88.56 38.27
CA GLY A 341 1.03 -88.69 36.91
C GLY A 341 0.50 -90.09 36.58
N ASP A 342 1.21 -91.15 36.99
CA ASP A 342 0.82 -92.54 36.72
C ASP A 342 -0.37 -93.02 37.58
N GLU A 343 -0.68 -92.33 38.68
CA GLU A 343 -1.78 -92.63 39.60
C GLU A 343 -3.06 -91.84 39.27
N LEU A 344 -2.95 -90.80 38.43
CA LEU A 344 -4.07 -89.97 38.00
C LEU A 344 -4.90 -90.66 36.91
N ASN A 345 -6.20 -90.37 36.90
CA ASN A 345 -7.05 -90.81 35.79
C ASN A 345 -6.69 -90.03 34.49
N PRO A 346 -7.01 -90.56 33.31
CA PRO A 346 -6.63 -89.94 32.03
C PRO A 346 -7.12 -88.49 31.86
N GLU A 347 -8.33 -88.20 32.35
CA GLU A 347 -8.96 -86.88 32.24
C GLU A 347 -8.23 -85.82 33.10
N ALA A 348 -7.80 -86.17 34.32
CA ALA A 348 -7.03 -85.29 35.20
C ALA A 348 -5.62 -84.99 34.63
N ASN A 349 -4.96 -85.98 34.03
CA ASN A 349 -3.68 -85.80 33.35
C ASN A 349 -3.80 -84.84 32.15
N GLU A 350 -4.86 -84.98 31.35
CA GLU A 350 -5.13 -84.09 30.22
C GLU A 350 -5.39 -82.65 30.68
N MET A 351 -6.20 -82.46 31.75
CA MET A 351 -6.46 -81.14 32.32
C MET A 351 -5.19 -80.46 32.85
N LEU A 352 -4.32 -81.19 33.56
CA LEU A 352 -3.03 -80.65 34.05
C LEU A 352 -2.09 -80.32 32.88
N GLY A 353 -2.06 -81.13 31.83
CA GLY A 353 -1.34 -80.83 30.60
C GLY A 353 -1.84 -79.55 29.92
N HIS A 354 -3.15 -79.30 29.92
CA HIS A 354 -3.73 -78.05 29.44
C HIS A 354 -3.35 -76.84 30.31
N ILE A 355 -3.40 -76.96 31.64
CA ILE A 355 -2.99 -75.88 32.56
C ILE A 355 -1.52 -75.51 32.31
N LYS A 356 -0.64 -76.51 32.19
CA LYS A 356 0.77 -76.30 31.87
C LYS A 356 0.95 -75.53 30.57
N LYS A 357 0.25 -75.93 29.51
CA LYS A 357 0.29 -75.24 28.21
C LYS A 357 -0.18 -73.79 28.30
N ILE A 358 -1.27 -73.52 29.03
CA ILE A 358 -1.77 -72.14 29.26
C ILE A 358 -0.72 -71.29 29.99
N CYS A 359 -0.06 -71.81 31.02
CA CYS A 359 1.01 -71.09 31.71
C CYS A 359 2.20 -70.75 30.79
N GLN A 360 2.58 -71.68 29.90
CA GLN A 360 3.63 -71.45 28.92
C GLN A 360 3.25 -70.38 27.90
N ASP A 361 2.04 -70.46 27.34
CA ASP A 361 1.50 -69.47 26.41
C ASP A 361 1.44 -68.06 27.05
N MET A 362 1.02 -67.98 28.32
CA MET A 362 1.00 -66.72 29.07
C MET A 362 2.40 -66.15 29.31
N ASN A 363 3.39 -66.99 29.63
CA ASN A 363 4.79 -66.56 29.77
C ASN A 363 5.33 -65.97 28.46
N THR A 364 5.07 -66.62 27.32
CA THR A 364 5.45 -66.13 25.99
C THR A 364 4.76 -64.81 25.66
N LEU A 365 3.47 -64.68 25.94
CA LEU A 365 2.72 -63.44 25.70
C LEU A 365 3.26 -62.27 26.53
N ILE A 366 3.51 -62.48 27.83
CA ILE A 366 4.09 -61.47 28.72
C ILE A 366 5.47 -61.05 28.22
N HIS A 367 6.29 -62.01 27.76
CA HIS A 367 7.62 -61.70 27.24
C HIS A 367 7.55 -60.82 25.98
N ARG A 368 6.69 -61.18 25.01
CA ARG A 368 6.49 -60.41 23.78
C ARG A 368 5.94 -59.00 24.04
N LEU A 369 5.03 -58.87 25.01
CA LEU A 369 4.44 -57.58 25.37
C LEU A 369 5.48 -56.66 26.05
N LEU A 370 6.36 -57.25 26.87
CA LEU A 370 7.48 -56.54 27.50
C LEU A 370 8.51 -56.08 26.46
N GLU A 371 8.89 -56.94 25.52
CA GLU A 371 9.79 -56.57 24.41
C GLU A 371 9.20 -55.40 23.61
N TYR A 372 7.94 -55.47 23.21
CA TYR A 372 7.26 -54.38 22.50
C TYR A 372 7.26 -53.07 23.30
N SER A 373 7.03 -53.12 24.61
CA SER A 373 7.01 -51.92 25.45
C SER A 373 8.38 -51.30 25.68
N ILE A 374 9.48 -52.06 25.59
CA ILE A 374 10.84 -51.61 25.92
C ILE A 374 11.67 -51.24 24.67
N THR A 375 11.20 -51.58 23.46
CA THR A 375 11.93 -51.40 22.20
C THR A 375 12.15 -49.91 21.78
N SER A 376 11.87 -48.92 22.63
CA SER A 376 12.05 -47.50 22.30
C SER A 376 13.49 -46.96 22.53
N LYS A 377 14.38 -47.70 23.22
CA LYS A 377 15.67 -47.15 23.71
C LYS A 377 16.96 -47.90 23.36
N GLN A 378 16.94 -48.98 22.58
CA GLN A 378 18.21 -49.59 22.14
C GLN A 378 18.81 -48.77 20.99
N GLU A 379 19.95 -48.13 21.23
CA GLU A 379 20.82 -47.69 20.14
C GLU A 379 21.16 -48.91 19.30
N LEU A 380 20.69 -48.93 18.05
CA LEU A 380 20.93 -50.03 17.12
C LEU A 380 22.44 -50.19 16.92
N VAL A 381 23.01 -51.30 17.40
CA VAL A 381 24.41 -51.64 17.12
C VAL A 381 24.46 -52.29 15.74
N LEU A 382 24.60 -51.43 14.72
CA LEU A 382 24.65 -51.88 13.33
C LEU A 382 25.97 -52.60 13.05
N GLN A 383 25.87 -53.87 12.67
CA GLN A 383 27.00 -54.66 12.18
C GLN A 383 26.70 -55.23 10.79
N ARG A 384 27.73 -55.70 10.08
CA ARG A 384 27.54 -56.41 8.81
C ARG A 384 26.98 -57.80 9.10
N VAL A 385 25.78 -58.07 8.59
CA VAL A 385 25.07 -59.35 8.76
C VAL A 385 24.88 -60.00 7.40
N ASN A 386 25.38 -61.23 7.24
CA ASN A 386 25.10 -62.05 6.07
C ASN A 386 23.71 -62.68 6.20
N LEU A 387 22.72 -62.13 5.50
CA LEU A 387 21.33 -62.60 5.58
C LEU A 387 21.18 -64.06 5.13
N LYS A 388 22.01 -64.52 4.18
CA LYS A 388 21.97 -65.91 3.71
C LYS A 388 22.25 -66.91 4.82
N ASP A 389 23.28 -66.63 5.61
CA ASP A 389 23.69 -67.49 6.72
C ASP A 389 22.68 -67.41 7.86
N LEU A 390 22.17 -66.21 8.14
CA LEU A 390 21.18 -65.99 9.20
C LEU A 390 19.85 -66.71 8.90
N VAL A 391 19.28 -66.55 7.69
CA VAL A 391 18.05 -67.23 7.26
C VAL A 391 18.19 -68.75 7.34
N ARG A 392 19.32 -69.30 6.88
CA ARG A 392 19.60 -70.73 6.98
C ARG A 392 19.67 -71.21 8.41
N SER A 393 20.35 -70.47 9.30
CA SER A 393 20.45 -70.85 10.70
C SER A 393 19.08 -70.91 11.38
N VAL A 394 18.24 -69.90 11.17
CA VAL A 394 16.88 -69.83 11.73
C VAL A 394 16.00 -70.95 11.18
N TYR A 395 16.08 -71.23 9.88
CA TYR A 395 15.30 -72.30 9.26
C TYR A 395 15.64 -73.69 9.80
N GLU A 396 16.94 -74.01 9.96
CA GLU A 396 17.36 -75.30 10.52
C GLU A 396 16.92 -75.45 11.99
N GLU A 397 16.98 -74.37 12.79
CA GLU A 397 16.46 -74.37 14.16
C GLU A 397 14.95 -74.64 14.21
N LEU A 398 14.15 -73.97 13.36
CA LEU A 398 12.70 -74.17 13.27
C LEU A 398 12.31 -75.56 12.76
N LYS A 399 13.10 -76.12 11.82
CA LYS A 399 12.89 -77.47 11.28
C LYS A 399 13.08 -78.54 12.35
N VAL A 400 14.07 -78.37 13.23
CA VAL A 400 14.28 -79.25 14.40
C VAL A 400 13.14 -79.10 15.41
N ALA A 401 12.65 -77.88 15.65
CA ALA A 401 11.56 -77.62 16.59
C ALA A 401 10.19 -78.17 16.12
N HIS A 402 10.00 -78.38 14.81
CA HIS A 402 8.73 -78.82 14.23
C HIS A 402 8.88 -80.03 13.28
N PRO A 403 9.28 -81.22 13.79
CA PRO A 403 9.61 -82.39 12.97
C PRO A 403 8.42 -82.95 12.15
N GLY A 404 7.18 -82.56 12.46
CA GLY A 404 5.97 -82.98 11.74
C GLY A 404 5.60 -82.11 10.53
N ARG A 405 6.32 -81.01 10.26
CA ARG A 405 6.06 -80.12 9.11
C ARG A 405 7.09 -80.38 8.01
N ASN A 406 6.63 -80.77 6.82
CA ASN A 406 7.49 -80.98 5.66
C ASN A 406 7.52 -79.71 4.80
N VAL A 407 8.42 -78.79 5.12
CA VAL A 407 8.60 -77.49 4.45
C VAL A 407 9.94 -77.49 3.72
N GLU A 408 10.01 -76.89 2.54
CA GLU A 408 11.23 -76.73 1.74
C GLU A 408 11.63 -75.24 1.68
N LEU A 409 12.89 -74.92 1.98
CA LEU A 409 13.43 -73.55 1.88
C LEU A 409 14.05 -73.33 0.49
N ILE A 410 13.40 -72.50 -0.33
CA ILE A 410 13.91 -72.07 -1.64
C ILE A 410 14.39 -70.62 -1.55
N ILE A 411 15.67 -70.37 -1.87
CA ILE A 411 16.24 -69.02 -1.96
C ILE A 411 16.59 -68.76 -3.43
N GLU A 412 15.73 -68.04 -4.15
CA GLU A 412 15.84 -67.85 -5.61
C GLU A 412 17.04 -66.97 -6.03
N ASN A 413 17.41 -65.96 -5.23
CA ASN A 413 18.48 -65.00 -5.53
C ASN A 413 19.50 -64.91 -4.38
N GLU A 414 20.72 -64.41 -4.64
CA GLU A 414 21.67 -64.17 -3.55
C GLU A 414 21.15 -63.12 -2.56
N LEU A 415 21.11 -63.49 -1.27
CA LEU A 415 20.73 -62.56 -0.21
C LEU A 415 21.91 -61.64 0.14
N PRO A 416 21.69 -60.32 0.22
CA PRO A 416 22.76 -59.36 0.43
C PRO A 416 23.30 -59.38 1.86
N ILE A 417 24.52 -58.88 2.04
CA ILE A 417 25.04 -58.49 3.36
C ILE A 417 24.44 -57.12 3.70
N VAL A 418 23.75 -57.02 4.83
CA VAL A 418 23.09 -55.78 5.28
C VAL A 418 23.77 -55.22 6.52
N MET A 419 23.64 -53.91 6.74
CA MET A 419 23.99 -53.29 8.02
C MET A 419 22.78 -53.36 8.94
N GLY A 420 22.88 -54.10 10.03
CA GLY A 420 21.78 -54.29 10.98
C GLY A 420 22.25 -54.96 12.26
N GLU A 421 21.39 -54.97 13.26
CA GLU A 421 21.63 -55.70 14.50
C GLU A 421 21.20 -57.16 14.31
N GLN A 422 22.16 -58.09 14.43
CA GLN A 422 21.94 -59.49 14.08
C GLN A 422 20.86 -60.15 14.94
N VAL A 423 20.73 -59.76 16.22
CA VAL A 423 19.73 -60.29 17.14
C VAL A 423 18.32 -59.90 16.71
N LEU A 424 18.10 -58.61 16.39
CA LEU A 424 16.79 -58.13 15.93
C LEU A 424 16.42 -58.69 14.55
N LEU A 425 17.38 -58.76 13.63
CA LEU A 425 17.15 -59.38 12.31
C LEU A 425 16.83 -60.88 12.44
N ARG A 426 17.48 -61.59 13.36
CA ARG A 426 17.16 -62.99 13.66
C ARG A 426 15.72 -63.13 14.14
N GLN A 427 15.29 -62.28 15.08
CA GLN A 427 13.94 -62.30 15.62
C GLN A 427 12.86 -62.02 14.56
N VAL A 428 13.12 -61.09 13.63
CA VAL A 428 12.24 -60.86 12.47
C VAL A 428 12.14 -62.11 11.61
N LEU A 429 13.28 -62.76 11.32
CA LEU A 429 13.30 -63.98 10.50
C LEU A 429 12.61 -65.15 11.20
N GLU A 430 12.79 -65.33 12.50
CA GLU A 430 12.07 -66.34 13.30
C GLU A 430 10.56 -66.13 13.18
N ASN A 431 10.08 -64.89 13.36
CA ASN A 431 8.65 -64.58 13.25
C ASN A 431 8.08 -64.76 11.83
N VAL A 432 8.87 -64.48 10.79
CA VAL A 432 8.43 -64.63 9.39
C VAL A 432 8.42 -66.09 8.96
N LEU A 433 9.34 -66.91 9.50
CA LEU A 433 9.52 -68.31 9.11
C LEU A 433 8.72 -69.31 9.98
N SER A 434 8.34 -68.95 11.22
CA SER A 434 7.54 -69.79 12.14
C SER A 434 6.09 -69.97 11.69
#